data_AF-A0A7Y4R8L8-F1
#
_entry.id   AF-A0A7Y4R8L8-F1
#
_cell.length_a   1.000
_cell.length_b   1.000
_cell.length_c   1.000
_cell.angle_alpha   90.00
_cell.angle_beta   90.00
_cell.angle_gamma   90.00
#
_symmetry.space_group_name_H-M   'P 1'
#
loop_
_entity.id
_entity.type
_entity.pdbx_description
1 polymer ?
#
loop_
_entity_poly.entity_id
_entity_poly.type
_entity_poly.pdbx_seq_one_letter_code
_entity_poly.pdbx_strand_id
1 'polypeptide(L)'
;MPLTRPYRFWRVALVIVGIASVAFAQDADTDGVGDTVDVCCDTPPGLAVDSEGRPLGDLDGDCDVDLHDFSILQGNSSGALASAGPCVSPCKSDGECDDGSYCNGAETCDTESAVCVEGSLPCAGGQICDEDQGECIDAECLNDVDCDDGIACNGAESCNGGTCAPGQPPCEPCSETCGEDSAGVTCHPVGDLDLTLRIDNVLVTPCDDFIEAPLLFNAPTGTLIPTLQSGDYVYGSAGRDELFATLPGGNATIVPFLDGVEVLTIRNLGSIGAATKVSINASNVYGLREMNLVESTYGDVRIINLLERVDFGIRGFDDSSVDFEAWFLNPAITVGDDDSVTITLLNARAGRVSIPPGGFETVVVVSQGTMPNRLSAIEIGTAPVRLLIVGTQPFSLNGNPMLTPNVDASGFHAGLTLALSTQTEFAAGVLVQCGAGDDVISVNIFNSSSSGGTNIQLGDGDDVSTGHNVGIQMVDAGSGDDVVSGGSGNDLYTLGPGLDTIRMNTNCCVSLDGVDSVMDFEVDDRIQANKPFPPLVGAGFDVVVDNATNIANNGVDTRIVFDLDGILSGTVPLRIVLLGVQLGPDDFVTDGNFLVRTK
;
A
#
# COMPACT_ATOMS: atom_id res chain seq x y z
N MET A 1 -5.22 -56.59 -2.80
CA MET A 1 -6.21 -57.54 -2.24
C MET A 1 -7.42 -56.74 -1.75
N PRO A 2 -8.59 -56.80 -2.40
CA PRO A 2 -9.81 -56.20 -1.85
C PRO A 2 -10.93 -57.25 -1.70
N LEU A 3 -11.53 -57.35 -0.51
CA LEU A 3 -12.73 -58.16 -0.29
C LEU A 3 -13.80 -57.35 0.48
N THR A 4 -14.75 -56.82 -0.30
CA THR A 4 -16.21 -56.95 -0.18
C THR A 4 -16.85 -57.17 1.21
N ARG A 5 -17.69 -56.19 1.61
CA ARG A 5 -19.11 -56.21 2.13
C ARG A 5 -19.65 -57.47 2.88
N PRO A 6 -20.83 -57.40 3.52
CA PRO A 6 -21.39 -56.52 4.56
C PRO A 6 -21.94 -57.34 5.76
N TYR A 7 -22.30 -56.73 6.89
CA TYR A 7 -23.01 -57.45 7.97
C TYR A 7 -24.42 -56.88 8.20
N ARG A 8 -25.42 -57.77 8.13
CA ARG A 8 -26.81 -57.54 8.53
C ARG A 8 -27.16 -58.40 9.74
N PHE A 9 -27.74 -57.74 10.74
CA PHE A 9 -28.81 -58.14 11.67
C PHE A 9 -28.79 -59.52 12.35
N TRP A 10 -28.79 -59.49 13.68
CA TRP A 10 -29.74 -60.28 14.49
C TRP A 10 -30.47 -59.37 15.49
N ARG A 11 -31.74 -59.72 15.71
CA ARG A 11 -32.80 -58.93 16.34
C ARG A 11 -32.83 -59.18 17.85
N VAL A 12 -33.16 -58.15 18.62
CA VAL A 12 -33.90 -58.30 19.88
C VAL A 12 -35.16 -57.45 19.76
N ALA A 13 -36.31 -58.12 19.80
CA ALA A 13 -37.65 -57.55 19.99
C ALA A 13 -37.88 -57.40 21.52
N LEU A 14 -38.77 -56.58 22.08
CA LEU A 14 -40.12 -56.20 21.68
C LEU A 14 -40.65 -55.14 22.69
N VAL A 15 -41.66 -54.37 22.22
CA VAL A 15 -42.72 -53.62 22.94
C VAL A 15 -42.44 -52.20 23.44
N ILE A 16 -43.08 -51.29 22.70
CA ILE A 16 -43.42 -49.90 23.00
C ILE A 16 -44.50 -49.83 24.09
N VAL A 17 -44.29 -48.99 25.10
CA VAL A 17 -45.37 -48.32 25.84
C VAL A 17 -45.23 -46.83 25.51
N GLY A 18 -46.25 -46.24 24.89
CA GLY A 18 -46.26 -44.81 24.58
C GLY A 18 -46.25 -43.99 25.86
N ILE A 19 -45.39 -42.99 25.90
CA ILE A 19 -45.44 -41.91 26.90
C ILE A 19 -45.27 -40.59 26.14
N ALA A 20 -46.04 -39.60 26.60
CA ALA A 20 -46.37 -38.35 25.95
C ALA A 20 -45.17 -37.53 25.45
N SER A 21 -45.44 -36.69 24.44
CA SER A 21 -44.62 -35.55 24.06
C SER A 21 -44.26 -34.74 25.30
N VAL A 22 -43.02 -34.84 25.77
CA VAL A 22 -42.45 -33.82 26.64
C VAL A 22 -41.88 -32.80 25.68
N ALA A 23 -42.58 -31.68 25.54
CA ALA A 23 -41.98 -30.48 24.97
C ALA A 23 -40.72 -30.22 25.80
N PHE A 24 -39.54 -30.31 25.18
CA PHE A 24 -38.36 -29.68 25.76
C PHE A 24 -38.76 -28.22 25.93
N ALA A 25 -38.79 -27.74 27.19
CA ALA A 25 -38.86 -26.32 27.43
C ALA A 25 -37.69 -25.72 26.64
N GLN A 26 -38.03 -24.87 25.69
CA GLN A 26 -37.04 -24.11 24.96
C GLN A 26 -36.39 -23.18 25.99
N ASP A 27 -35.07 -23.10 25.94
CA ASP A 27 -34.19 -22.34 26.84
C ASP A 27 -33.19 -21.71 25.87
N ALA A 28 -33.48 -20.48 25.47
CA ALA A 28 -32.88 -19.81 24.32
C ALA A 28 -31.47 -19.30 24.60
N ASP A 29 -31.19 -18.88 25.83
CA ASP A 29 -29.91 -18.36 26.29
C ASP A 29 -29.09 -19.41 27.06
N THR A 30 -29.65 -20.58 27.36
CA THR A 30 -28.99 -21.72 28.01
C THR A 30 -28.50 -21.45 29.43
N ASP A 31 -29.22 -20.61 30.18
CA ASP A 31 -28.94 -20.31 31.57
C ASP A 31 -29.48 -21.39 32.55
N GLY A 32 -30.34 -22.29 32.06
CA GLY A 32 -30.95 -23.38 32.81
C GLY A 32 -32.43 -23.16 33.19
N VAL A 33 -33.04 -22.05 32.79
CA VAL A 33 -34.46 -21.72 32.95
C VAL A 33 -35.13 -21.68 31.56
N GLY A 34 -36.32 -22.27 31.43
CA GLY A 34 -36.99 -22.33 30.13
C GLY A 34 -37.74 -21.04 29.79
N ASP A 35 -37.73 -20.62 28.52
CA ASP A 35 -38.34 -19.42 27.91
C ASP A 35 -39.77 -19.09 28.39
N THR A 36 -40.53 -20.10 28.81
CA THR A 36 -41.92 -19.91 29.28
C THR A 36 -42.03 -19.32 30.69
N VAL A 37 -40.95 -19.39 31.47
CA VAL A 37 -40.84 -18.88 32.85
C VAL A 37 -39.60 -18.02 33.08
N ASP A 38 -38.74 -17.90 32.06
CA ASP A 38 -37.58 -17.04 32.04
C ASP A 38 -37.98 -15.57 31.81
N VAL A 39 -37.58 -14.72 32.75
CA VAL A 39 -37.82 -13.29 32.76
C VAL A 39 -36.71 -12.53 32.05
N CYS A 40 -35.49 -13.09 31.95
CA CYS A 40 -34.30 -12.46 31.39
C CYS A 40 -33.75 -13.28 30.23
N CYS A 41 -34.25 -13.00 29.03
CA CYS A 41 -34.06 -13.82 27.83
C CYS A 41 -32.64 -13.86 27.21
N ASP A 42 -31.64 -13.26 27.85
CA ASP A 42 -30.26 -13.14 27.35
C ASP A 42 -29.23 -13.35 28.48
N THR A 43 -29.55 -14.18 29.47
CA THR A 43 -28.64 -14.49 30.57
C THR A 43 -27.48 -15.39 30.10
N PRO A 44 -26.21 -15.01 30.31
CA PRO A 44 -25.09 -15.79 29.80
C PRO A 44 -25.02 -17.22 30.37
N PRO A 45 -24.70 -18.25 29.55
CA PRO A 45 -24.60 -19.63 30.01
C PRO A 45 -23.61 -19.80 31.16
N GLY A 46 -24.07 -20.38 32.28
CA GLY A 46 -23.26 -20.67 33.46
C GLY A 46 -23.26 -19.59 34.55
N LEU A 47 -23.95 -18.46 34.33
CA LEU A 47 -24.27 -17.52 35.39
C LEU A 47 -25.36 -18.12 36.31
N ALA A 48 -25.25 -17.90 37.62
CA ALA A 48 -26.25 -18.44 38.55
C ALA A 48 -27.50 -17.56 38.53
N VAL A 49 -28.65 -18.16 38.20
CA VAL A 49 -29.96 -17.51 38.13
C VAL A 49 -30.93 -18.05 39.19
N ASP A 50 -31.98 -17.29 39.48
CA ASP A 50 -33.09 -17.72 40.33
C ASP A 50 -34.10 -18.60 39.57
N SER A 51 -35.24 -18.91 40.19
CA SER A 51 -36.27 -19.77 39.57
C SER A 51 -37.02 -19.12 38.41
N GLU A 52 -36.80 -17.84 38.16
CA GLU A 52 -37.44 -17.01 37.14
C GLU A 52 -36.45 -16.57 36.06
N GLY A 53 -35.20 -17.05 36.07
CA GLY A 53 -34.17 -16.71 35.06
C GLY A 53 -33.43 -15.40 35.34
N ARG A 54 -33.60 -14.79 36.52
CA ARG A 54 -32.87 -13.56 36.86
C ARG A 54 -31.49 -13.88 37.44
N PRO A 55 -30.42 -13.18 37.04
CA PRO A 55 -29.12 -13.29 37.69
C PRO A 55 -29.23 -13.07 39.21
N LEU A 56 -28.55 -13.88 40.02
CA LEU A 56 -28.56 -13.69 41.49
C LEU A 56 -27.98 -12.34 41.94
N GLY A 57 -27.30 -11.61 41.05
CA GLY A 57 -26.75 -10.28 41.27
C GLY A 57 -27.66 -9.12 40.82
N ASP A 58 -28.74 -9.42 40.08
CA ASP A 58 -29.74 -8.45 39.58
C ASP A 58 -30.66 -8.02 40.74
N LEU A 59 -30.38 -6.84 41.30
CA LEU A 59 -31.00 -6.30 42.51
C LEU A 59 -32.05 -5.22 42.21
N ASP A 60 -32.00 -4.56 41.06
CA ASP A 60 -33.08 -3.67 40.60
C ASP A 60 -34.11 -4.37 39.71
N GLY A 61 -33.81 -5.55 39.20
CA GLY A 61 -34.70 -6.37 38.42
C GLY A 61 -34.71 -6.01 36.93
N ASP A 62 -33.65 -5.44 36.39
CA ASP A 62 -33.56 -5.02 34.98
C ASP A 62 -32.88 -6.02 34.03
N CYS A 63 -32.48 -7.19 34.54
CA CYS A 63 -31.90 -8.32 33.81
C CYS A 63 -30.44 -8.17 33.37
N ASP A 64 -29.65 -7.31 34.00
CA ASP A 64 -28.18 -7.40 33.93
C ASP A 64 -27.52 -7.37 35.33
N VAL A 65 -26.17 -7.34 35.35
CA VAL A 65 -25.40 -7.19 36.60
C VAL A 65 -24.44 -6.04 36.40
N ASP A 66 -24.80 -4.85 36.88
CA ASP A 66 -24.09 -3.61 36.59
C ASP A 66 -23.82 -2.73 37.85
N LEU A 67 -23.51 -1.45 37.63
CA LEU A 67 -23.24 -0.49 38.70
C LEU A 67 -24.52 -0.02 39.43
N HIS A 68 -25.70 -0.14 38.84
CA HIS A 68 -26.98 0.13 39.50
C HIS A 68 -27.29 -0.93 40.56
N ASP A 69 -26.99 -2.21 40.32
CA ASP A 69 -27.11 -3.26 41.34
C ASP A 69 -26.23 -3.00 42.56
N PHE A 70 -24.99 -2.56 42.29
CA PHE A 70 -24.04 -2.21 43.34
C PHE A 70 -24.53 -1.00 44.16
N SER A 71 -25.21 -0.06 43.53
CA SER A 71 -25.80 1.09 44.21
C SER A 71 -26.99 0.71 45.13
N ILE A 72 -27.74 -0.35 44.79
CA ILE A 72 -28.78 -0.92 45.65
C ILE A 72 -28.18 -1.73 46.80
N LEU A 73 -27.08 -2.45 46.58
CA LEU A 73 -26.28 -3.07 47.65
C LEU A 73 -25.79 -2.04 48.66
N GLN A 74 -25.28 -0.89 48.20
CA GLN A 74 -24.86 0.21 49.08
C GLN A 74 -26.02 0.91 49.78
N GLY A 75 -27.19 1.00 49.12
CA GLY A 75 -28.42 1.53 49.72
C GLY A 75 -29.01 0.65 50.82
N ASN A 76 -28.86 -0.67 50.71
CA ASN A 76 -29.35 -1.65 51.70
C ASN A 76 -28.30 -2.13 52.72
N SER A 77 -27.01 -1.79 52.55
CA SER A 77 -25.97 -2.03 53.56
C SER A 77 -25.98 -1.02 54.72
N SER A 78 -27.01 -0.19 54.86
CA SER A 78 -27.30 0.52 56.11
C SER A 78 -27.83 -0.41 57.22
N GLY A 79 -28.05 -1.69 56.92
CA GLY A 79 -28.35 -2.73 57.89
C GLY A 79 -27.08 -3.29 58.51
N ALA A 80 -26.72 -2.78 59.70
CA ALA A 80 -25.77 -3.42 60.59
C ALA A 80 -26.01 -4.94 60.62
N LEU A 81 -24.96 -5.73 60.37
CA LEU A 81 -24.86 -7.10 60.83
C LEU A 81 -25.38 -7.12 62.28
N ALA A 82 -26.49 -7.84 62.48
CA ALA A 82 -27.03 -8.06 63.79
C ALA A 82 -25.92 -8.63 64.68
N SER A 83 -25.41 -7.78 65.60
CA SER A 83 -24.93 -8.11 66.94
C SER A 83 -24.62 -9.60 67.16
N ALA A 84 -23.57 -10.12 66.53
CA ALA A 84 -22.58 -10.85 67.29
C ALA A 84 -21.71 -9.76 67.91
N GLY A 85 -22.03 -9.36 69.14
CA GLY A 85 -21.37 -8.22 69.77
C GLY A 85 -19.85 -8.35 69.66
N PRO A 86 -19.13 -7.30 69.20
CA PRO A 86 -17.72 -7.24 69.50
C PRO A 86 -17.65 -7.06 71.01
N CYS A 87 -16.91 -7.95 71.66
CA CYS A 87 -16.45 -7.74 73.01
C CYS A 87 -15.76 -6.36 73.03
N VAL A 88 -16.41 -5.33 73.56
CA VAL A 88 -15.66 -4.20 74.14
C VAL A 88 -14.95 -4.81 75.35
N SER A 89 -13.81 -5.40 75.05
CA SER A 89 -12.77 -5.67 76.03
C SER A 89 -12.39 -4.29 76.55
N PRO A 90 -12.58 -3.99 77.85
CA PRO A 90 -12.03 -2.77 78.41
C PRO A 90 -10.54 -2.75 78.09
N CYS A 91 -10.08 -1.77 77.32
CA CYS A 91 -8.68 -1.67 76.94
C CYS A 91 -7.84 -1.53 78.23
N LYS A 92 -6.74 -2.28 78.32
CA LYS A 92 -5.82 -2.20 79.47
C LYS A 92 -4.50 -1.52 79.13
N SER A 93 -4.22 -1.34 77.85
CA SER A 93 -3.05 -0.67 77.31
C SER A 93 -3.30 -0.22 75.88
N ASP A 94 -2.55 0.77 75.41
CA ASP A 94 -2.69 1.38 74.09
C ASP A 94 -2.63 0.36 72.94
N GLY A 95 -1.79 -0.68 73.05
CA GLY A 95 -1.69 -1.72 72.01
C GLY A 95 -2.92 -2.63 71.87
N GLU A 96 -3.94 -2.49 72.72
CA GLU A 96 -5.25 -3.14 72.55
C GLU A 96 -6.25 -2.26 71.78
N CYS A 97 -5.89 -1.00 71.53
CA CYS A 97 -6.71 -0.03 70.82
C CYS A 97 -6.33 0.14 69.35
N ASP A 98 -5.16 -0.36 68.92
CA ASP A 98 -4.67 -0.27 67.54
C ASP A 98 -5.63 -1.00 66.58
N ASP A 99 -6.37 -0.23 65.79
CA ASP A 99 -7.32 -0.72 64.78
C ASP A 99 -6.65 -1.10 63.44
N GLY A 100 -5.33 -0.87 63.33
CA GLY A 100 -4.54 -1.14 62.14
C GLY A 100 -4.65 -0.07 61.05
N SER A 101 -5.32 1.06 61.30
CA SER A 101 -5.34 2.23 60.42
C SER A 101 -4.22 3.21 60.80
N TYR A 102 -3.52 3.72 59.80
CA TYR A 102 -2.39 4.61 60.00
C TYR A 102 -2.82 6.09 60.03
N CYS A 103 -3.79 6.51 59.21
CA CYS A 103 -4.09 7.93 59.02
C CYS A 103 -5.02 8.54 60.07
N ASN A 104 -5.75 7.76 60.87
CA ASN A 104 -6.41 8.27 62.07
C ASN A 104 -5.42 8.44 63.26
N GLY A 105 -4.19 7.96 63.11
CA GLY A 105 -3.11 8.10 64.09
C GLY A 105 -3.24 7.14 65.27
N ALA A 106 -2.11 6.91 65.96
CA ALA A 106 -2.04 5.90 67.03
C ALA A 106 -3.07 6.15 68.16
N GLU A 107 -3.97 5.19 68.36
CA GLU A 107 -5.01 5.27 69.39
C GLU A 107 -4.43 5.02 70.78
N THR A 108 -4.97 5.72 71.78
CA THR A 108 -4.54 5.61 73.17
C THR A 108 -5.66 5.04 74.03
N CYS A 109 -5.33 4.13 74.94
CA CYS A 109 -6.31 3.59 75.88
C CYS A 109 -6.49 4.55 77.08
N ASP A 110 -7.69 5.10 77.26
CA ASP A 110 -8.04 5.75 78.52
C ASP A 110 -8.29 4.68 79.59
N THR A 111 -7.25 4.37 80.36
CA THR A 111 -7.30 3.36 81.43
C THR A 111 -8.29 3.67 82.56
N GLU A 112 -8.80 4.91 82.66
CA GLU A 112 -9.75 5.32 83.71
C GLU A 112 -11.20 5.02 83.31
N SER A 113 -11.52 5.18 82.03
CA SER A 113 -12.84 4.85 81.46
C SER A 113 -12.88 3.49 80.74
N ALA A 114 -11.71 2.92 80.49
CA ALA A 114 -11.46 1.70 79.70
C ALA A 114 -12.00 1.79 78.25
N VAL A 115 -11.83 2.95 77.64
CA VAL A 115 -12.26 3.29 76.27
C VAL A 115 -11.05 3.71 75.43
N CYS A 116 -11.00 3.27 74.18
CA CYS A 116 -10.00 3.70 73.21
C CYS A 116 -10.32 5.10 72.68
N VAL A 117 -9.33 5.98 72.71
CA VAL A 117 -9.41 7.36 72.20
C VAL A 117 -8.66 7.42 70.88
N GLU A 118 -9.32 7.94 69.85
CA GLU A 118 -8.75 8.12 68.51
C GLU A 118 -7.48 9.00 68.56
N GLY A 119 -6.52 8.67 67.69
CA GLY A 119 -5.28 9.42 67.54
C GLY A 119 -5.45 10.73 66.77
N SER A 120 -4.31 11.37 66.48
CA SER A 120 -4.25 12.54 65.60
C SER A 120 -3.52 12.20 64.30
N LEU A 121 -4.01 12.71 63.17
CA LEU A 121 -3.41 12.55 61.84
C LEU A 121 -1.88 12.72 61.88
N PRO A 122 -1.08 11.69 61.51
CA PRO A 122 0.37 11.71 61.68
C PRO A 122 1.12 12.58 60.65
N CYS A 123 0.46 12.96 59.55
CA CYS A 123 1.11 13.70 58.45
C CYS A 123 1.24 15.20 58.73
N ALA A 124 2.40 15.77 58.36
CA ALA A 124 2.63 17.21 58.44
C ALA A 124 1.87 17.95 57.33
N GLY A 125 1.66 19.27 57.50
CA GLY A 125 0.97 20.08 56.50
C GLY A 125 1.69 20.04 55.15
N GLY A 126 0.99 19.55 54.12
CA GLY A 126 1.50 19.39 52.75
C GLY A 126 1.73 17.94 52.30
N GLN A 127 1.49 16.95 53.16
CA GLN A 127 1.61 15.53 52.83
C GLN A 127 0.23 14.86 52.81
N ILE A 128 0.02 13.92 51.88
CA ILE A 128 -1.18 13.09 51.80
C ILE A 128 -0.90 11.79 52.56
N CYS A 129 -1.90 11.31 53.30
CA CYS A 129 -1.78 10.06 54.05
C CYS A 129 -2.30 8.88 53.21
N ASP A 130 -1.46 7.89 52.96
CA ASP A 130 -1.79 6.64 52.27
C ASP A 130 -2.01 5.52 53.30
N GLU A 131 -3.27 5.08 53.46
CA GLU A 131 -3.65 4.02 54.41
C GLU A 131 -3.18 2.62 53.99
N ASP A 132 -3.05 2.36 52.69
CA ASP A 132 -2.67 1.03 52.19
C ASP A 132 -1.17 0.78 52.39
N GLN A 133 -0.36 1.84 52.32
CA GLN A 133 1.10 1.77 52.50
C GLN A 133 1.56 2.17 53.91
N GLY A 134 0.68 2.80 54.71
CA GLY A 134 0.99 3.25 56.07
C GLY A 134 2.04 4.36 56.11
N GLU A 135 2.03 5.27 55.13
CA GLU A 135 3.01 6.35 55.01
C GLU A 135 2.39 7.68 54.58
N CYS A 136 3.13 8.77 54.83
CA CYS A 136 2.79 10.10 54.35
C CYS A 136 3.61 10.39 53.08
N ILE A 137 2.92 10.60 51.96
CA ILE A 137 3.54 10.91 50.67
C ILE A 137 3.53 12.42 50.43
N ASP A 138 4.62 12.92 49.84
CA ASP A 138 4.69 14.31 49.38
C ASP A 138 3.82 14.43 48.11
N ALA A 139 2.81 15.29 48.16
CA ALA A 139 1.90 15.49 47.04
C ALA A 139 2.54 16.42 45.99
N GLU A 140 2.48 16.04 44.70
CA GLU A 140 2.88 16.92 43.59
C GLU A 140 1.98 18.15 43.51
N CYS A 141 0.72 18.00 43.94
CA CYS A 141 -0.27 19.05 44.03
C CYS A 141 -1.11 18.89 45.29
N LEU A 142 -1.54 20.00 45.88
CA LEU A 142 -2.53 20.00 46.96
C LEU A 142 -3.90 20.45 46.46
N ASN A 143 -3.93 21.11 45.30
CA ASN A 143 -5.12 21.57 44.61
C ASN A 143 -4.81 21.77 43.12
N ASP A 144 -5.85 21.96 42.30
CA ASP A 144 -5.72 22.09 40.84
C ASP A 144 -4.80 23.24 40.39
N VAL A 145 -4.69 24.32 41.18
CA VAL A 145 -3.82 25.48 40.83
C VAL A 145 -2.34 25.11 40.88
N ASP A 146 -1.97 24.08 41.66
CA ASP A 146 -0.58 23.62 41.73
C ASP A 146 -0.18 22.84 40.45
N CYS A 147 -1.16 22.41 39.66
CA CYS A 147 -0.96 21.63 38.42
C CYS A 147 -0.93 22.47 37.14
N ASP A 148 -1.22 23.77 37.21
CA ASP A 148 -1.27 24.68 36.06
C ASP A 148 0.12 24.79 35.40
N ASP A 149 0.26 24.24 34.18
CA ASP A 149 1.51 24.27 33.42
C ASP A 149 1.71 25.59 32.64
N GLY A 150 0.74 26.51 32.73
CA GLY A 150 0.73 27.80 32.05
C GLY A 150 0.36 27.74 30.58
N ILE A 151 -0.06 26.58 30.07
CA ILE A 151 -0.62 26.37 28.74
C ILE A 151 -2.13 26.21 28.95
N ALA A 152 -2.94 27.08 28.35
CA ALA A 152 -4.37 27.03 28.59
C ALA A 152 -5.13 26.21 27.53
N CYS A 153 -4.52 26.01 26.36
CA CYS A 153 -5.10 25.27 25.23
C CYS A 153 -5.09 23.74 25.34
N ASN A 154 -4.23 23.15 26.18
CA ASN A 154 -4.28 21.72 26.53
C ASN A 154 -5.29 21.43 27.66
N GLY A 155 -5.91 22.47 28.23
CA GLY A 155 -6.95 22.37 29.24
C GLY A 155 -6.42 22.46 30.67
N ALA A 156 -7.30 22.89 31.57
CA ALA A 156 -6.95 23.01 32.99
C ALA A 156 -6.69 21.63 33.62
N GLU A 157 -5.50 21.48 34.17
CA GLU A 157 -5.05 20.29 34.88
C GLU A 157 -5.78 20.15 36.22
N SER A 158 -5.94 18.90 36.67
CA SER A 158 -6.64 18.61 37.92
C SER A 158 -5.75 17.79 38.85
N CYS A 159 -5.78 18.14 40.14
CA CYS A 159 -5.05 17.44 41.17
C CYS A 159 -5.86 16.24 41.68
N ASN A 160 -5.49 15.03 41.28
CA ASN A 160 -6.15 13.79 41.68
C ASN A 160 -5.24 13.00 42.60
N GLY A 161 -5.58 12.96 43.90
CA GLY A 161 -4.86 12.15 44.89
C GLY A 161 -3.40 12.56 45.11
N GLY A 162 -3.05 13.82 44.85
CA GLY A 162 -1.69 14.32 44.95
C GLY A 162 -0.85 14.21 43.67
N THR A 163 -1.45 13.82 42.55
CA THR A 163 -0.82 13.77 41.23
C THR A 163 -1.56 14.67 40.25
N CYS A 164 -0.82 15.39 39.41
CA CYS A 164 -1.42 16.22 38.38
C CYS A 164 -1.88 15.38 37.19
N ALA A 165 -3.18 15.39 36.93
CA ALA A 165 -3.76 14.84 35.71
C ALA A 165 -3.81 15.94 34.63
N PRO A 166 -3.42 15.64 33.37
CA PRO A 166 -3.52 16.60 32.29
C PRO A 166 -4.98 17.00 32.05
N GLY A 167 -5.19 18.27 31.68
CA GLY A 167 -6.52 18.80 31.40
C GLY A 167 -7.14 18.23 30.13
N GLN A 168 -8.46 18.41 30.02
CA GLN A 168 -9.17 18.21 28.75
C GLN A 168 -9.11 19.53 27.95
N PRO A 169 -8.64 19.52 26.68
CA PRO A 169 -8.62 20.71 25.86
C PRO A 169 -10.01 21.37 25.79
N PRO A 170 -10.09 22.71 25.93
CA PRO A 170 -11.36 23.41 26.00
C PRO A 170 -12.07 23.50 24.64
N CYS A 171 -11.34 23.31 23.54
CA CYS A 171 -11.86 23.36 22.17
C CYS A 171 -12.03 21.94 21.62
N GLU A 172 -13.06 21.76 20.78
CA GLU A 172 -13.28 20.47 20.12
C GLU A 172 -12.19 20.23 19.06
N PRO A 173 -11.43 19.11 19.16
CA PRO A 173 -10.13 18.96 18.50
C PRO A 173 -10.14 18.95 16.96
N CYS A 174 -11.30 18.88 16.31
CA CYS A 174 -11.43 18.87 14.84
C CYS A 174 -12.44 19.89 14.28
N SER A 175 -12.96 20.81 15.10
CA SER A 175 -13.95 21.81 14.65
C SER A 175 -13.58 23.22 15.06
N GLU A 176 -12.65 23.37 16.01
CA GLU A 176 -12.24 24.64 16.56
C GLU A 176 -10.72 24.71 16.75
N THR A 177 -10.15 25.88 16.50
CA THR A 177 -8.77 26.20 16.86
C THR A 177 -8.74 26.96 18.19
N CYS A 178 -7.75 26.64 19.01
CA CYS A 178 -7.56 27.30 20.30
C CYS A 178 -6.67 28.55 20.14
N GLY A 179 -7.20 29.71 20.54
CA GLY A 179 -6.45 30.97 20.60
C GLY A 179 -6.36 31.49 22.03
N GLU A 180 -5.16 31.89 22.44
CA GLU A 180 -4.93 32.61 23.69
C GLU A 180 -4.81 34.11 23.41
N ASP A 181 -5.73 34.90 23.96
CA ASP A 181 -5.67 36.36 23.89
C ASP A 181 -5.78 36.99 25.29
N SER A 182 -5.85 38.32 25.33
CA SER A 182 -5.92 39.05 26.60
C SER A 182 -7.20 38.77 27.41
N ALA A 183 -8.18 38.10 26.82
CA ALA A 183 -9.44 37.70 27.43
C ALA A 183 -9.46 36.23 27.88
N GLY A 184 -8.39 35.45 27.64
CA GLY A 184 -8.25 34.05 28.04
C GLY A 184 -8.24 33.10 26.84
N VAL A 185 -8.64 31.85 27.06
CA VAL A 185 -8.80 30.86 25.98
C VAL A 185 -10.07 31.13 25.20
N THR A 186 -9.94 31.16 23.88
CA THR A 186 -11.05 31.35 22.95
C THR A 186 -11.00 30.29 21.87
N CYS A 187 -12.09 29.53 21.74
CA CYS A 187 -12.24 28.57 20.66
C CYS A 187 -12.87 29.26 19.45
N HIS A 188 -12.18 29.18 18.33
CA HIS A 188 -12.62 29.75 17.06
C HIS A 188 -13.01 28.60 16.15
N PRO A 189 -14.25 28.54 15.63
CA PRO A 189 -14.56 27.56 14.61
C PRO A 189 -13.60 27.74 13.44
N VAL A 190 -13.09 26.64 12.90
CA VAL A 190 -12.37 26.71 11.63
C VAL A 190 -13.33 27.33 10.61
N GLY A 191 -12.93 28.47 10.07
CA GLY A 191 -13.69 29.16 9.03
C GLY A 191 -13.70 28.33 7.74
N ASP A 192 -14.24 28.92 6.67
CA ASP A 192 -14.05 28.37 5.33
C ASP A 192 -12.52 28.25 5.09
N LEU A 193 -12.02 27.02 4.93
CA LEU A 193 -10.59 26.78 4.65
C LEU A 193 -10.22 27.18 3.21
N ASP A 194 -11.18 27.67 2.45
CA ASP A 194 -11.01 28.10 1.08
C ASP A 194 -10.06 29.31 0.95
N LEU A 195 -8.99 29.14 0.17
CA LEU A 195 -8.15 30.25 -0.24
C LEU A 195 -8.95 31.22 -1.12
N THR A 196 -8.64 32.51 -1.00
CA THR A 196 -9.27 33.62 -1.70
C THR A 196 -8.30 34.30 -2.67
N LEU A 197 -8.65 35.43 -3.28
CA LEU A 197 -7.70 36.20 -4.11
C LEU A 197 -6.77 37.10 -3.27
N ARG A 198 -6.88 37.06 -1.95
CA ARG A 198 -6.03 37.84 -1.04
C ARG A 198 -4.80 37.01 -0.68
N ILE A 199 -3.91 37.62 0.09
CA ILE A 199 -2.90 36.83 0.79
C ILE A 199 -3.60 36.24 2.01
N ASP A 200 -3.75 34.93 2.01
CA ASP A 200 -4.42 34.21 3.08
C ASP A 200 -3.41 33.68 4.10
N ASN A 201 -3.85 33.59 5.35
CA ASN A 201 -3.10 32.98 6.45
C ASN A 201 -4.02 31.95 7.11
N VAL A 202 -3.99 30.74 6.59
CA VAL A 202 -4.87 29.64 7.00
C VAL A 202 -4.15 28.82 8.06
N LEU A 203 -4.78 28.76 9.23
CA LEU A 203 -4.40 27.87 10.33
C LEU A 203 -5.47 26.80 10.44
N VAL A 204 -5.08 25.53 10.34
CA VAL A 204 -6.02 24.40 10.42
C VAL A 204 -5.98 23.75 11.81
N THR A 205 -6.80 22.72 12.01
CA THR A 205 -6.91 21.98 13.27
C THR A 205 -5.87 20.85 13.36
N PRO A 206 -5.66 20.24 14.54
CA PRO A 206 -4.81 19.05 14.68
C PRO A 206 -5.33 17.75 14.06
N CYS A 207 -6.37 17.80 13.23
CA CYS A 207 -7.00 16.65 12.58
C CYS A 207 -6.69 16.66 11.07
N ASP A 208 -7.13 15.63 10.34
CA ASP A 208 -6.98 15.60 8.89
C ASP A 208 -7.84 16.70 8.23
N ASP A 209 -7.22 17.81 7.84
CA ASP A 209 -7.93 18.95 7.24
C ASP A 209 -7.85 18.96 5.71
N PHE A 210 -8.87 19.56 5.10
CA PHE A 210 -8.96 19.75 3.65
C PHE A 210 -9.11 21.23 3.33
N ILE A 211 -8.13 21.78 2.60
CA ILE A 211 -8.04 23.17 2.20
C ILE A 211 -8.31 23.25 0.70
N GLU A 212 -9.30 24.00 0.25
CA GLU A 212 -9.57 24.19 -1.18
C GLU A 212 -8.96 25.51 -1.67
N ALA A 213 -8.33 25.48 -2.84
CA ALA A 213 -7.88 26.66 -3.55
C ALA A 213 -8.49 26.69 -4.96
N PRO A 214 -9.76 27.12 -5.09
CA PRO A 214 -10.51 27.07 -6.34
C PRO A 214 -10.04 28.12 -7.38
N LEU A 215 -10.63 28.07 -8.57
CA LEU A 215 -10.54 29.15 -9.55
C LEU A 215 -11.65 30.17 -9.35
N LEU A 216 -11.30 31.45 -9.45
CA LEU A 216 -12.28 32.53 -9.51
C LEU A 216 -12.27 33.21 -10.88
N PHE A 217 -13.47 33.49 -11.39
CA PHE A 217 -13.65 34.16 -12.68
C PHE A 217 -13.55 35.68 -12.54
N ASN A 218 -12.54 36.28 -13.17
CA ASN A 218 -12.43 37.72 -13.30
C ASN A 218 -13.26 38.19 -14.49
N ALA A 219 -14.51 38.58 -14.23
CA ALA A 219 -15.44 39.04 -15.27
C ALA A 219 -14.92 40.21 -16.14
N PRO A 220 -14.23 41.23 -15.60
CA PRO A 220 -13.60 42.27 -16.40
C PRO A 220 -12.59 41.79 -17.44
N THR A 221 -11.74 40.81 -17.10
CA THR A 221 -10.68 40.31 -18.00
C THR A 221 -11.09 39.04 -18.76
N GLY A 222 -12.18 38.38 -18.34
CA GLY A 222 -12.61 37.09 -18.85
C GLY A 222 -11.66 35.93 -18.48
N THR A 223 -10.77 36.14 -17.50
CA THR A 223 -9.74 35.17 -17.12
C THR A 223 -10.10 34.44 -15.83
N LEU A 224 -9.70 33.17 -15.73
CA LEU A 224 -9.69 32.43 -14.48
C LEU A 224 -8.42 32.80 -13.70
N ILE A 225 -8.55 33.00 -12.39
CA ILE A 225 -7.46 33.35 -11.48
C ILE A 225 -7.42 32.28 -10.39
N PRO A 226 -6.25 31.66 -10.11
CA PRO A 226 -6.14 30.72 -8.98
C PRO A 226 -6.28 31.47 -7.67
N THR A 227 -6.94 30.89 -6.68
CA THR A 227 -6.92 31.49 -5.33
C THR A 227 -5.63 31.17 -4.60
N LEU A 228 -4.93 30.07 -4.92
CA LEU A 228 -3.56 29.90 -4.47
C LEU A 228 -2.66 30.95 -5.14
N GLN A 229 -2.20 31.92 -4.35
CA GLN A 229 -1.38 33.05 -4.74
C GLN A 229 0.03 32.95 -4.14
N SER A 230 0.95 33.73 -4.70
CA SER A 230 2.28 33.88 -4.10
C SER A 230 2.19 34.68 -2.81
N GLY A 231 2.66 34.11 -1.71
CA GLY A 231 2.62 34.72 -0.38
C GLY A 231 1.53 34.19 0.55
N ASP A 232 0.62 33.33 0.06
CA ASP A 232 -0.31 32.60 0.92
C ASP A 232 0.44 31.72 1.90
N TYR A 233 -0.07 31.65 3.12
CA TYR A 233 0.47 30.85 4.20
C TYR A 233 -0.58 29.84 4.66
N VAL A 234 -0.26 28.54 4.57
CA VAL A 234 -1.09 27.46 5.11
C VAL A 234 -0.25 26.66 6.10
N TYR A 235 -0.78 26.50 7.31
CA TYR A 235 -0.18 25.68 8.36
C TYR A 235 -1.09 24.49 8.69
N GLY A 236 -0.65 23.27 8.37
CA GLY A 236 -1.42 22.03 8.55
C GLY A 236 -1.45 21.50 10.00
N SER A 237 -0.47 21.86 10.83
CA SER A 237 -0.39 21.38 12.22
C SER A 237 -0.18 19.85 12.32
N ALA A 238 -1.01 19.11 13.05
CA ALA A 238 -0.96 17.64 13.14
C ALA A 238 -2.13 17.04 12.36
N GLY A 239 -2.00 15.78 11.92
CA GLY A 239 -2.98 15.16 11.04
C GLY A 239 -2.37 14.81 9.69
N ARG A 240 -3.20 14.41 8.74
CA ARG A 240 -2.86 14.33 7.31
C ARG A 240 -3.63 15.41 6.57
N ASP A 241 -2.98 16.54 6.33
CA ASP A 241 -3.60 17.70 5.73
C ASP A 241 -3.46 17.74 4.22
N GLU A 242 -4.54 18.10 3.53
CA GLU A 242 -4.60 18.15 2.08
C GLU A 242 -4.96 19.54 1.57
N LEU A 243 -4.07 20.13 0.77
CA LEU A 243 -4.36 21.33 -0.02
C LEU A 243 -4.73 20.92 -1.45
N PHE A 244 -5.96 21.21 -1.87
CA PHE A 244 -6.46 20.99 -3.21
C PHE A 244 -6.45 22.29 -4.03
N ALA A 245 -5.50 22.45 -4.95
CA ALA A 245 -5.38 23.64 -5.78
C ALA A 245 -5.84 23.42 -7.23
N THR A 246 -6.77 24.25 -7.69
CA THR A 246 -7.13 24.33 -9.11
C THR A 246 -6.42 25.50 -9.77
N LEU A 247 -5.67 25.23 -10.84
CA LEU A 247 -4.85 26.22 -11.53
C LEU A 247 -5.36 26.44 -12.96
N PRO A 248 -5.43 27.70 -13.44
CA PRO A 248 -5.77 27.96 -14.84
C PRO A 248 -4.48 27.80 -15.63
N GLY A 249 -4.42 26.91 -16.61
CA GLY A 249 -3.17 26.69 -17.35
C GLY A 249 -2.58 28.01 -17.88
N GLY A 250 -1.26 28.11 -17.90
CA GLY A 250 -0.57 29.35 -18.22
C GLY A 250 0.93 29.23 -17.98
N ASN A 251 1.67 30.34 -18.01
CA ASN A 251 3.10 30.41 -17.65
C ASN A 251 3.31 31.17 -16.34
N ALA A 252 2.54 30.82 -15.31
CA ALA A 252 2.65 31.42 -13.98
C ALA A 252 3.53 30.56 -13.07
N THR A 253 4.31 31.22 -12.22
CA THR A 253 5.00 30.59 -11.09
C THR A 253 4.38 31.06 -9.79
N ILE A 254 3.79 30.14 -9.04
CA ILE A 254 3.19 30.39 -7.72
C ILE A 254 4.23 30.05 -6.66
N VAL A 255 4.39 30.90 -5.65
CA VAL A 255 5.34 30.70 -4.54
C VAL A 255 4.56 30.72 -3.22
N PRO A 256 3.90 29.61 -2.84
CA PRO A 256 3.16 29.54 -1.58
C PRO A 256 4.14 29.32 -0.41
N PHE A 257 3.66 29.56 0.81
CA PHE A 257 4.26 29.08 2.05
C PHE A 257 3.36 28.00 2.62
N LEU A 258 3.83 26.75 2.64
CA LEU A 258 3.11 25.61 3.19
C LEU A 258 3.99 24.96 4.27
N ASP A 259 3.45 24.74 5.45
CA ASP A 259 4.16 24.10 6.55
C ASP A 259 3.24 23.12 7.26
N GLY A 260 3.64 21.85 7.31
CA GLY A 260 2.81 20.77 7.85
C GLY A 260 1.63 20.38 6.95
N VAL A 261 1.64 20.71 5.65
CA VAL A 261 0.66 20.18 4.69
C VAL A 261 1.26 18.94 4.03
N GLU A 262 0.75 17.74 4.37
CA GLU A 262 1.33 16.48 3.88
C GLU A 262 0.98 16.17 2.43
N VAL A 263 -0.15 16.66 1.93
CA VAL A 263 -0.69 16.32 0.62
C VAL A 263 -1.01 17.56 -0.18
N LEU A 264 -0.40 17.69 -1.35
CA LEU A 264 -0.73 18.75 -2.30
C LEU A 264 -1.37 18.13 -3.54
N THR A 265 -2.65 18.37 -3.72
CA THR A 265 -3.41 17.91 -4.88
C THR A 265 -3.60 19.06 -5.87
N ILE A 266 -3.25 18.84 -7.14
CA ILE A 266 -3.28 19.85 -8.19
C ILE A 266 -4.21 19.40 -9.31
N ARG A 267 -5.17 20.27 -9.64
CA ARG A 267 -5.98 20.20 -10.86
C ARG A 267 -5.58 21.32 -11.80
N ASN A 268 -4.90 21.03 -12.89
CA ASN A 268 -4.55 22.01 -13.91
C ASN A 268 -5.61 22.02 -15.02
N LEU A 269 -6.30 23.15 -15.19
CA LEU A 269 -7.26 23.38 -16.26
C LEU A 269 -6.60 24.23 -17.35
N GLY A 270 -5.70 23.63 -18.13
CA GLY A 270 -5.09 24.29 -19.27
C GLY A 270 -5.99 24.38 -20.50
N SER A 271 -5.47 25.08 -21.50
CA SER A 271 -6.19 25.38 -22.74
C SER A 271 -5.59 24.61 -23.93
N ILE A 272 -6.47 24.12 -24.80
CA ILE A 272 -6.12 23.38 -26.02
C ILE A 272 -5.12 24.17 -26.87
N GLY A 273 -3.98 23.56 -27.20
CA GLY A 273 -3.01 24.10 -28.17
C GLY A 273 -1.98 25.09 -27.61
N ALA A 274 -1.96 25.33 -26.30
CA ALA A 274 -0.94 26.14 -25.65
C ALA A 274 0.05 25.22 -24.92
N ALA A 275 1.34 25.30 -25.26
CA ALA A 275 2.42 24.70 -24.47
C ALA A 275 2.62 25.51 -23.16
N THR A 276 1.55 25.60 -22.37
CA THR A 276 1.51 26.37 -21.13
C THR A 276 1.97 25.49 -19.99
N LYS A 277 2.97 25.97 -19.25
CA LYS A 277 3.54 25.28 -18.09
C LYS A 277 3.18 26.03 -16.82
N VAL A 278 2.33 25.44 -15.98
CA VAL A 278 2.09 26.00 -14.65
C VAL A 278 3.19 25.50 -13.73
N SER A 279 3.84 26.44 -13.02
CA SER A 279 4.92 26.11 -12.10
C SER A 279 4.55 26.44 -10.65
N ILE A 280 4.81 25.53 -9.72
CA ILE A 280 4.82 25.82 -8.28
C ILE A 280 6.26 25.81 -7.81
N ASN A 281 6.67 26.90 -7.16
CA ASN A 281 7.96 26.99 -6.52
C ASN A 281 7.82 26.58 -5.04
N ALA A 282 8.30 25.39 -4.74
CA ALA A 282 8.23 24.75 -3.43
C ALA A 282 9.37 25.16 -2.48
N SER A 283 10.05 26.29 -2.72
CA SER A 283 11.13 26.78 -1.83
C SER A 283 10.69 27.10 -0.40
N ASN A 284 9.39 27.23 -0.14
CA ASN A 284 8.82 27.46 1.19
C ASN A 284 7.75 26.41 1.53
N VAL A 285 7.94 25.16 1.07
CA VAL A 285 7.02 24.05 1.33
C VAL A 285 7.75 23.02 2.18
N TYR A 286 7.23 22.76 3.38
CA TYR A 286 7.82 21.89 4.39
C TYR A 286 6.80 20.86 4.88
N GLY A 287 7.25 19.63 5.12
CA GLY A 287 6.40 18.53 5.62
C GLY A 287 5.60 17.79 4.54
N LEU A 288 5.76 18.15 3.26
CA LEU A 288 5.05 17.54 2.14
C LEU A 288 5.51 16.10 1.91
N ARG A 289 4.55 15.17 1.80
CA ARG A 289 4.83 13.73 1.60
C ARG A 289 4.29 13.19 0.28
N GLU A 290 3.16 13.73 -0.18
CA GLU A 290 2.48 13.28 -1.38
C GLU A 290 2.08 14.49 -2.25
N MET A 291 2.32 14.38 -3.56
CA MET A 291 1.79 15.31 -4.56
C MET A 291 0.91 14.56 -5.54
N ASN A 292 -0.35 14.96 -5.63
CA ASN A 292 -1.29 14.38 -6.56
C ASN A 292 -1.57 15.35 -7.70
N LEU A 293 -1.63 14.82 -8.92
CA LEU A 293 -2.27 15.49 -10.03
C LEU A 293 -3.57 14.77 -10.35
N VAL A 294 -4.65 15.51 -10.47
CA VAL A 294 -5.99 14.95 -10.66
C VAL A 294 -6.71 15.67 -11.78
N GLU A 295 -7.38 14.90 -12.65
CA GLU A 295 -8.32 15.38 -13.67
C GLU A 295 -7.83 16.61 -14.45
N SER A 296 -6.51 16.69 -14.66
CA SER A 296 -5.91 17.87 -15.28
C SER A 296 -6.09 17.78 -16.78
N THR A 297 -6.54 18.88 -17.38
CA THR A 297 -6.86 18.97 -18.79
C THR A 297 -5.86 19.90 -19.47
N TYR A 298 -5.04 19.37 -20.38
CA TYR A 298 -4.06 20.13 -21.18
C TYR A 298 -2.99 20.91 -20.38
N GLY A 299 -1.73 20.80 -20.79
CA GLY A 299 -0.63 21.62 -20.29
C GLY A 299 0.14 21.03 -19.10
N ASP A 300 1.45 21.26 -19.12
CA ASP A 300 2.38 20.63 -18.19
C ASP A 300 2.29 21.24 -16.79
N VAL A 301 2.49 20.38 -15.78
CA VAL A 301 2.66 20.82 -14.39
C VAL A 301 4.11 20.64 -13.99
N ARG A 302 4.70 21.72 -13.48
CA ARG A 302 6.07 21.73 -13.01
C ARG A 302 6.14 22.13 -11.54
N ILE A 303 6.87 21.37 -10.74
CA ILE A 303 7.24 21.74 -9.38
C ILE A 303 8.75 22.00 -9.36
N ILE A 304 9.16 23.12 -8.79
CA ILE A 304 10.57 23.50 -8.68
C ILE A 304 10.98 23.77 -7.25
N ASN A 305 12.25 23.53 -6.95
CA ASN A 305 12.87 23.76 -5.65
C ASN A 305 12.24 22.97 -4.50
N LEU A 306 11.84 21.71 -4.75
CA LEU A 306 11.39 20.80 -3.69
C LEU A 306 12.49 20.58 -2.66
N LEU A 307 12.16 20.72 -1.39
CA LEU A 307 13.10 20.63 -0.27
C LEU A 307 13.19 19.23 0.35
N GLU A 308 12.22 18.37 0.08
CA GLU A 308 12.04 17.06 0.70
C GLU A 308 11.66 16.02 -0.36
N ARG A 309 11.80 14.72 -0.04
CA ARG A 309 11.35 13.64 -0.91
C ARG A 309 9.82 13.55 -0.87
N VAL A 310 9.20 13.41 -2.03
CA VAL A 310 7.75 13.38 -2.17
C VAL A 310 7.37 12.29 -3.15
N ASP A 311 6.34 11.52 -2.80
CA ASP A 311 5.73 10.57 -3.72
C ASP A 311 4.69 11.25 -4.60
N PHE A 312 4.50 10.73 -5.81
CA PHE A 312 3.63 11.33 -6.81
C PHE A 312 2.42 10.45 -7.11
N GLY A 313 1.24 11.05 -7.19
CA GLY A 313 0.04 10.42 -7.71
C GLY A 313 -0.45 11.10 -8.97
N ILE A 314 -0.84 10.31 -9.98
CA ILE A 314 -1.38 10.80 -11.26
C ILE A 314 -2.71 10.09 -11.46
N ARG A 315 -3.81 10.83 -11.38
CA ARG A 315 -5.16 10.26 -11.30
C ARG A 315 -6.12 10.87 -12.33
N GLY A 316 -6.82 10.03 -13.08
CA GLY A 316 -7.92 10.46 -13.97
C GLY A 316 -7.49 11.25 -15.20
N PHE A 317 -6.34 10.93 -15.79
CA PHE A 317 -5.87 11.53 -17.05
C PHE A 317 -6.32 10.70 -18.26
N ASP A 318 -6.75 11.35 -19.33
CA ASP A 318 -6.92 10.72 -20.65
C ASP A 318 -6.25 11.56 -21.75
N ASP A 319 -5.08 12.12 -21.46
CA ASP A 319 -4.34 12.99 -22.38
C ASP A 319 -2.83 12.82 -22.23
N SER A 320 -2.20 12.23 -23.25
CA SER A 320 -0.75 12.02 -23.31
C SER A 320 0.07 13.28 -23.60
N SER A 321 -0.56 14.45 -23.73
CA SER A 321 0.14 15.74 -23.89
C SER A 321 0.47 16.43 -22.57
N VAL A 322 -0.04 15.93 -21.44
CA VAL A 322 0.24 16.50 -20.12
C VAL A 322 1.51 15.86 -19.58
N ASP A 323 2.59 16.64 -19.52
CA ASP A 323 3.84 16.24 -18.86
C ASP A 323 3.84 16.71 -17.39
N PHE A 324 4.47 15.92 -16.52
CA PHE A 324 4.73 16.26 -15.13
C PHE A 324 6.24 16.35 -14.88
N GLU A 325 6.69 17.41 -14.20
CA GLU A 325 8.11 17.68 -14.01
C GLU A 325 8.39 18.15 -12.57
N ALA A 326 9.22 17.44 -11.80
CA ALA A 326 9.49 17.76 -10.39
C ALA A 326 10.98 17.94 -10.11
N TRP A 327 11.42 19.14 -9.73
CA TRP A 327 12.82 19.49 -9.46
C TRP A 327 13.09 19.68 -7.97
N PHE A 328 14.05 18.92 -7.44
CA PHE A 328 14.55 19.08 -6.07
C PHE A 328 15.60 20.19 -6.00
N LEU A 329 15.54 21.03 -4.96
CA LEU A 329 16.48 22.15 -4.77
C LEU A 329 17.89 21.64 -4.48
N ASN A 330 18.00 20.57 -3.68
CA ASN A 330 19.27 20.00 -3.30
C ASN A 330 19.33 18.51 -3.72
N PRO A 331 20.18 18.13 -4.69
CA PRO A 331 20.36 16.73 -5.04
C PRO A 331 20.98 15.92 -3.88
N ALA A 332 21.43 16.56 -2.79
CA ALA A 332 21.94 15.87 -1.61
C ALA A 332 20.87 15.24 -0.71
N ILE A 333 19.57 15.51 -0.95
CA ILE A 333 18.45 14.86 -0.25
C ILE A 333 18.38 13.37 -0.62
N THR A 334 19.11 12.96 -1.65
CA THR A 334 19.12 11.63 -2.26
C THR A 334 20.55 11.07 -2.38
N VAL A 335 21.28 11.06 -1.26
CA VAL A 335 22.70 10.60 -1.17
C VAL A 335 22.81 9.29 -0.39
N GLY A 336 21.67 8.65 -0.09
CA GLY A 336 21.63 7.27 0.39
C GLY A 336 21.81 6.30 -0.77
N ASP A 337 22.15 5.05 -0.47
CA ASP A 337 22.30 4.00 -1.50
C ASP A 337 20.96 3.28 -1.82
N ASP A 338 19.85 3.67 -1.17
CA ASP A 338 18.54 2.99 -1.23
C ASP A 338 17.37 3.99 -1.42
N ASP A 339 17.61 5.10 -2.12
CA ASP A 339 16.62 6.17 -2.21
C ASP A 339 15.56 5.83 -3.26
N SER A 340 14.30 5.81 -2.83
CA SER A 340 13.17 5.51 -3.69
C SER A 340 12.23 6.68 -3.88
N VAL A 341 11.58 6.74 -5.06
CA VAL A 341 10.41 7.59 -5.30
C VAL A 341 9.29 6.77 -5.91
N THR A 342 8.07 6.97 -5.41
CA THR A 342 6.88 6.27 -5.88
C THR A 342 6.07 7.15 -6.82
N ILE A 343 5.62 6.58 -7.94
CA ILE A 343 4.68 7.17 -8.90
C ILE A 343 3.46 6.26 -8.96
N THR A 344 2.36 6.70 -8.34
CA THR A 344 1.08 6.00 -8.33
C THR A 344 0.20 6.48 -9.48
N LEU A 345 -0.24 5.56 -10.33
CA LEU A 345 -1.12 5.82 -11.46
C LEU A 345 -2.52 5.26 -11.17
N LEU A 346 -3.54 6.08 -11.31
CA LEU A 346 -4.94 5.69 -11.08
C LEU A 346 -5.81 6.12 -12.26
N ASN A 347 -6.18 5.18 -13.14
CA ASN A 347 -6.94 5.47 -14.37
C ASN A 347 -6.30 6.61 -15.19
N ALA A 348 -4.98 6.54 -15.39
CA ALA A 348 -4.18 7.61 -15.95
C ALA A 348 -3.54 7.23 -17.28
N ARG A 349 -3.78 8.05 -18.30
CA ARG A 349 -3.04 8.11 -19.57
C ARG A 349 -2.43 9.50 -19.67
N ALA A 350 -1.18 9.61 -19.27
CA ALA A 350 -0.45 10.87 -19.23
C ALA A 350 0.75 10.86 -20.18
N GLY A 351 1.37 12.02 -20.35
CA GLY A 351 2.58 12.19 -21.12
C GLY A 351 3.80 11.69 -20.36
N ARG A 352 4.81 12.55 -20.28
CA ARG A 352 6.10 12.27 -19.66
C ARG A 352 6.08 12.65 -18.18
N VAL A 353 6.65 11.78 -17.34
CA VAL A 353 7.04 12.14 -15.97
C VAL A 353 8.55 12.37 -15.96
N SER A 354 9.00 13.55 -15.54
CA SER A 354 10.41 13.93 -15.52
C SER A 354 10.83 14.34 -14.11
N ILE A 355 11.81 13.63 -13.58
CA ILE A 355 12.44 13.90 -12.29
C ILE A 355 13.93 14.12 -12.59
N PRO A 356 14.38 15.38 -12.73
CA PRO A 356 15.78 15.72 -13.01
C PRO A 356 16.73 15.18 -11.93
N PRO A 357 18.05 15.26 -12.17
CA PRO A 357 19.04 14.56 -11.36
C PRO A 357 18.89 14.79 -9.85
N GLY A 358 18.62 13.70 -9.15
CA GLY A 358 18.64 13.53 -7.71
C GLY A 358 18.77 12.03 -7.51
N GLY A 359 19.74 11.57 -6.70
CA GLY A 359 20.17 10.17 -6.58
C GLY A 359 19.11 9.22 -6.05
N PHE A 360 18.02 9.02 -6.77
CA PHE A 360 17.10 7.92 -6.52
C PHE A 360 17.66 6.67 -7.19
N GLU A 361 17.92 5.64 -6.41
CA GLU A 361 18.34 4.33 -6.89
C GLU A 361 17.15 3.47 -7.32
N THR A 362 15.94 3.73 -6.80
CA THR A 362 14.73 2.98 -7.18
C THR A 362 13.58 3.90 -7.54
N VAL A 363 12.88 3.60 -8.63
CA VAL A 363 11.59 4.21 -8.94
C VAL A 363 10.52 3.16 -8.97
N VAL A 364 9.50 3.38 -8.15
CA VAL A 364 8.37 2.47 -8.01
C VAL A 364 7.21 3.05 -8.80
N VAL A 365 6.73 2.31 -9.80
CA VAL A 365 5.49 2.65 -10.51
C VAL A 365 4.39 1.73 -9.99
N VAL A 366 3.33 2.32 -9.45
CA VAL A 366 2.17 1.61 -8.91
C VAL A 366 1.00 1.81 -9.86
N SER A 367 0.65 0.79 -10.65
CA SER A 367 -0.46 0.84 -11.62
C SER A 367 -1.76 0.31 -11.01
N GLN A 368 -2.71 1.20 -10.72
CA GLN A 368 -3.97 0.88 -10.05
C GLN A 368 -5.19 1.47 -10.76
N GLY A 369 -6.38 1.13 -10.24
CA GLY A 369 -7.66 1.67 -10.68
C GLY A 369 -8.55 0.64 -11.33
N THR A 370 -9.34 1.10 -12.28
CA THR A 370 -10.36 0.34 -13.04
C THR A 370 -10.06 0.27 -14.54
N MET A 371 -9.05 1.00 -15.00
CA MET A 371 -8.64 1.07 -16.40
C MET A 371 -7.12 0.93 -16.53
N PRO A 372 -6.61 0.45 -17.69
CA PRO A 372 -5.18 0.40 -17.96
C PRO A 372 -4.53 1.79 -17.88
N ASN A 373 -3.35 1.83 -17.28
CA ASN A 373 -2.55 3.04 -17.14
C ASN A 373 -1.49 3.14 -18.25
N ARG A 374 -1.14 4.37 -18.63
CA ARG A 374 -0.14 4.63 -19.66
C ARG A 374 0.65 5.90 -19.37
N LEU A 375 1.96 5.82 -19.55
CA LEU A 375 2.86 6.96 -19.62
C LEU A 375 3.57 6.98 -20.98
N SER A 376 3.86 8.16 -21.51
CA SER A 376 4.66 8.28 -22.72
C SER A 376 6.14 8.12 -22.43
N ALA A 377 6.63 8.56 -21.27
CA ALA A 377 8.02 8.40 -20.85
C ALA A 377 8.17 8.61 -19.34
N ILE A 378 9.24 8.04 -18.77
CA ILE A 378 9.75 8.41 -17.45
C ILE A 378 11.20 8.83 -17.66
N GLU A 379 11.60 10.00 -17.17
CA GLU A 379 12.96 10.52 -17.28
C GLU A 379 13.53 10.81 -15.89
N ILE A 380 14.65 10.16 -15.54
CA ILE A 380 15.31 10.33 -14.24
C ILE A 380 16.80 10.62 -14.44
N GLY A 381 17.27 11.69 -13.79
CA GLY A 381 18.46 12.42 -14.24
C GLY A 381 19.85 11.83 -13.97
N THR A 382 20.01 10.68 -13.32
CA THR A 382 21.32 9.99 -13.19
C THR A 382 21.17 8.46 -13.17
N ALA A 383 22.18 7.74 -13.67
CA ALA A 383 22.22 6.28 -13.83
C ALA A 383 22.56 5.52 -12.52
N PRO A 384 22.33 4.20 -12.43
CA PRO A 384 21.22 3.40 -12.95
C PRO A 384 20.13 3.22 -11.88
N VAL A 385 18.92 3.69 -12.16
CA VAL A 385 17.76 3.43 -11.30
C VAL A 385 17.26 2.00 -11.55
N ARG A 386 16.81 1.28 -10.53
CA ARG A 386 15.91 0.12 -10.70
C ARG A 386 14.50 0.64 -10.92
N LEU A 387 13.85 0.23 -12.00
CA LEU A 387 12.42 0.48 -12.19
C LEU A 387 11.64 -0.71 -11.62
N LEU A 388 10.96 -0.50 -10.49
CA LEU A 388 10.05 -1.48 -9.90
C LEU A 388 8.61 -1.18 -10.35
N ILE A 389 7.95 -2.13 -10.99
CA ILE A 389 6.56 -1.98 -11.44
C ILE A 389 5.69 -2.93 -10.62
N VAL A 390 4.67 -2.37 -9.98
CA VAL A 390 3.70 -3.12 -9.16
C VAL A 390 2.28 -2.61 -9.42
N GLY A 391 1.30 -3.35 -8.93
CA GLY A 391 -0.10 -2.97 -8.99
C GLY A 391 -0.99 -4.03 -9.62
N THR A 392 -2.18 -3.62 -10.00
CA THR A 392 -3.27 -4.54 -10.40
C THR A 392 -3.86 -4.24 -11.77
N GLN A 393 -3.50 -3.11 -12.38
CA GLN A 393 -4.01 -2.70 -13.70
C GLN A 393 -2.91 -2.77 -14.75
N PRO A 394 -3.20 -3.17 -16.00
CA PRO A 394 -2.22 -3.19 -17.07
C PRO A 394 -1.53 -1.84 -17.22
N PHE A 395 -0.23 -1.86 -17.51
CA PHE A 395 0.59 -0.65 -17.59
C PHE A 395 1.37 -0.59 -18.90
N SER A 396 1.42 0.60 -19.51
CA SER A 396 2.13 0.81 -20.76
C SER A 396 3.07 2.02 -20.70
N LEU A 397 4.35 1.80 -21.02
CA LEU A 397 5.38 2.83 -21.10
C LEU A 397 5.98 2.84 -22.51
N ASN A 398 5.68 3.88 -23.30
CA ASN A 398 5.88 3.88 -24.77
C ASN A 398 7.00 4.79 -25.30
N GLY A 399 7.96 5.20 -24.46
CA GLY A 399 8.98 6.15 -24.89
C GLY A 399 10.30 5.96 -24.18
N ASN A 400 11.32 6.61 -24.75
CA ASN A 400 12.74 6.45 -24.41
C ASN A 400 12.92 6.48 -22.89
N PRO A 401 13.14 5.34 -22.24
CA PRO A 401 13.15 5.28 -20.81
C PRO A 401 14.45 5.90 -20.33
N MET A 402 14.34 6.48 -19.14
CA MET A 402 15.27 6.28 -18.05
C MET A 402 16.53 5.47 -18.39
N LEU A 403 17.69 5.98 -17.95
CA LEU A 403 18.97 5.27 -18.02
C LEU A 403 19.00 4.07 -17.04
N THR A 404 18.00 3.18 -17.07
CA THR A 404 17.87 2.03 -16.19
C THR A 404 18.26 0.74 -16.89
N PRO A 405 19.31 0.06 -16.43
CA PRO A 405 19.65 -1.29 -16.87
C PRO A 405 18.80 -2.36 -16.19
N ASN A 406 17.89 -2.03 -15.27
CA ASN A 406 17.15 -3.03 -14.48
C ASN A 406 15.67 -2.65 -14.31
N VAL A 407 14.79 -3.46 -14.88
CA VAL A 407 13.33 -3.39 -14.72
C VAL A 407 12.87 -4.65 -14.01
N ASP A 408 12.17 -4.48 -12.89
CA ASP A 408 11.58 -5.57 -12.14
C ASP A 408 10.07 -5.35 -12.03
N ALA A 409 9.33 -6.19 -12.75
CA ALA A 409 7.89 -6.35 -12.72
C ALA A 409 7.52 -7.82 -12.38
N SER A 410 8.42 -8.56 -11.74
CA SER A 410 8.22 -10.01 -11.47
C SER A 410 7.00 -10.33 -10.60
N GLY A 411 6.56 -9.38 -9.77
CA GLY A 411 5.33 -9.49 -8.97
C GLY A 411 4.07 -8.92 -9.65
N PHE A 412 4.15 -8.53 -10.92
CA PHE A 412 3.08 -7.84 -11.63
C PHE A 412 2.27 -8.85 -12.47
N HIS A 413 1.02 -9.10 -12.06
CA HIS A 413 0.17 -10.10 -12.71
C HIS A 413 -0.72 -9.55 -13.83
N ALA A 414 -0.59 -8.26 -14.15
CA ALA A 414 -1.33 -7.62 -15.24
C ALA A 414 -0.40 -7.37 -16.42
N GLY A 415 -0.94 -7.25 -17.63
CA GLY A 415 -0.11 -7.04 -18.81
C GLY A 415 0.72 -5.75 -18.76
N LEU A 416 2.00 -5.86 -19.08
CA LEU A 416 3.01 -4.82 -19.12
C LEU A 416 3.43 -4.61 -20.58
N THR A 417 3.25 -3.39 -21.09
CA THR A 417 3.82 -2.99 -22.38
C THR A 417 4.99 -2.03 -22.14
N LEU A 418 6.20 -2.43 -22.53
CA LEU A 418 7.42 -1.68 -22.28
C LEU A 418 8.23 -1.51 -23.55
N ALA A 419 8.47 -0.26 -23.94
CA ALA A 419 9.37 0.07 -25.05
C ALA A 419 10.63 0.79 -24.53
N LEU A 420 11.71 0.03 -24.37
CA LEU A 420 13.03 0.54 -24.02
C LEU A 420 13.84 0.87 -25.28
N SER A 421 14.45 2.06 -25.30
CA SER A 421 15.48 2.39 -26.28
C SER A 421 16.60 3.18 -25.62
N THR A 422 17.84 3.03 -26.09
CA THR A 422 18.94 3.91 -25.64
C THR A 422 20.10 3.94 -26.63
N GLN A 423 20.84 5.04 -26.64
CA GLN A 423 22.10 5.21 -27.38
C GLN A 423 23.34 5.01 -26.48
N THR A 424 23.16 4.82 -25.17
CA THR A 424 24.23 4.62 -24.20
C THR A 424 24.43 3.14 -23.91
N GLU A 425 25.66 2.65 -24.00
CA GLU A 425 26.01 1.27 -23.65
C GLU A 425 26.02 1.10 -22.12
N PHE A 426 25.32 0.07 -21.61
CA PHE A 426 25.36 -0.30 -20.19
C PHE A 426 26.41 -1.40 -20.00
N ALA A 427 27.47 -1.10 -19.26
CA ALA A 427 28.53 -2.08 -18.97
C ALA A 427 28.04 -3.31 -18.20
N ALA A 428 26.93 -3.18 -17.45
CA ALA A 428 26.32 -4.26 -16.68
C ALA A 428 25.25 -5.08 -17.45
N GLY A 429 24.95 -4.71 -18.70
CA GLY A 429 23.82 -5.28 -19.45
C GLY A 429 22.46 -4.69 -19.05
N VAL A 430 21.39 -5.19 -19.67
CA VAL A 430 20.00 -4.84 -19.35
C VAL A 430 19.29 -6.09 -18.83
N LEU A 431 18.57 -5.96 -17.72
CA LEU A 431 17.70 -6.98 -17.15
C LEU A 431 16.25 -6.47 -17.16
N VAL A 432 15.35 -7.28 -17.71
CA VAL A 432 13.89 -7.07 -17.62
C VAL A 432 13.29 -8.34 -17.04
N GLN A 433 12.59 -8.22 -15.93
CA GLN A 433 11.84 -9.31 -15.31
C GLN A 433 10.37 -8.94 -15.32
N CYS A 434 9.57 -9.74 -16.01
CA CYS A 434 8.14 -9.61 -16.13
C CYS A 434 7.42 -10.63 -15.24
N GLY A 435 6.11 -10.49 -15.14
CA GLY A 435 5.30 -11.22 -14.17
C GLY A 435 4.45 -12.31 -14.82
N ALA A 436 3.15 -12.33 -14.54
CA ALA A 436 2.25 -13.42 -14.97
C ALA A 436 1.13 -12.95 -15.94
N GLY A 437 1.24 -11.75 -16.46
CA GLY A 437 0.28 -11.19 -17.40
C GLY A 437 0.85 -11.15 -18.81
N ASP A 438 -0.03 -11.06 -19.81
CA ASP A 438 0.39 -10.97 -21.21
C ASP A 438 1.20 -9.67 -21.46
N ASP A 439 2.50 -9.83 -21.61
CA ASP A 439 3.48 -8.75 -21.63
C ASP A 439 4.00 -8.48 -23.05
N VAL A 440 4.29 -7.22 -23.35
CA VAL A 440 4.81 -6.77 -24.66
C VAL A 440 6.05 -5.94 -24.43
N ILE A 441 7.21 -6.56 -24.62
CA ILE A 441 8.52 -5.98 -24.33
C ILE A 441 9.27 -5.67 -25.62
N SER A 442 9.86 -4.47 -25.70
CA SER A 442 10.79 -4.12 -26.77
C SER A 442 12.02 -3.41 -26.25
N VAL A 443 13.23 -3.84 -26.65
CA VAL A 443 14.50 -3.32 -26.10
C VAL A 443 15.54 -3.00 -27.19
N ASN A 444 15.59 -1.73 -27.61
CA ASN A 444 16.45 -1.26 -28.72
C ASN A 444 17.71 -0.50 -28.24
N ILE A 445 18.89 -1.12 -28.23
CA ILE A 445 20.17 -0.52 -27.79
C ILE A 445 21.11 -0.22 -28.98
N PHE A 446 21.32 1.03 -29.38
CA PHE A 446 21.87 1.34 -30.73
C PHE A 446 23.40 1.26 -30.91
N ASN A 447 24.22 1.10 -29.85
CA ASN A 447 25.69 1.22 -29.93
C ASN A 447 26.44 0.18 -29.07
N SER A 448 25.96 -1.05 -29.01
CA SER A 448 26.57 -2.11 -28.20
C SER A 448 27.77 -2.73 -28.90
N SER A 449 28.94 -2.55 -28.30
CA SER A 449 30.17 -3.24 -28.64
C SER A 449 30.29 -4.50 -27.79
N SER A 450 29.41 -5.48 -28.00
CA SER A 450 29.58 -6.89 -27.61
C SER A 450 29.80 -7.28 -26.13
N SER A 451 29.66 -6.40 -25.14
CA SER A 451 30.00 -6.76 -23.74
C SER A 451 28.86 -6.77 -22.71
N GLY A 452 27.82 -5.94 -22.86
CA GLY A 452 26.63 -5.99 -22.02
C GLY A 452 25.47 -6.67 -22.74
N GLY A 453 25.19 -7.94 -22.43
CA GLY A 453 24.02 -8.64 -22.98
C GLY A 453 22.69 -8.08 -22.45
N THR A 454 21.58 -8.45 -23.08
CA THR A 454 20.23 -8.17 -22.56
C THR A 454 19.62 -9.48 -22.08
N ASN A 455 19.12 -9.53 -20.85
CA ASN A 455 18.42 -10.65 -20.26
C ASN A 455 16.95 -10.27 -20.05
N ILE A 456 16.03 -11.00 -20.65
CA ILE A 456 14.59 -10.77 -20.57
C ILE A 456 13.95 -12.06 -20.05
N GLN A 457 13.18 -11.93 -18.99
CA GLN A 457 12.33 -13.00 -18.45
C GLN A 457 10.90 -12.52 -18.58
N LEU A 458 10.07 -13.16 -19.42
CA LEU A 458 8.70 -12.73 -19.71
C LEU A 458 7.70 -13.29 -18.67
N GLY A 459 7.84 -14.56 -18.29
CA GLY A 459 7.14 -15.11 -17.12
C GLY A 459 5.97 -16.02 -17.52
N ASP A 460 4.82 -15.89 -16.86
CA ASP A 460 3.61 -16.61 -17.32
C ASP A 460 2.75 -15.64 -18.17
N GLY A 461 2.02 -16.13 -19.16
CA GLY A 461 1.16 -15.29 -20.02
C GLY A 461 1.48 -15.53 -21.50
N ASP A 462 0.66 -14.99 -22.40
CA ASP A 462 0.95 -15.03 -23.83
C ASP A 462 1.80 -13.79 -24.21
N ASP A 463 3.12 -13.91 -24.12
CA ASP A 463 4.03 -12.77 -24.16
C ASP A 463 4.60 -12.45 -25.55
N VAL A 464 5.06 -11.21 -25.73
CA VAL A 464 5.67 -10.74 -26.97
C VAL A 464 6.95 -9.96 -26.70
N SER A 465 8.08 -10.44 -27.23
CA SER A 465 9.38 -9.75 -27.14
C SER A 465 9.94 -9.38 -28.53
N THR A 466 10.31 -8.09 -28.72
CA THR A 466 10.76 -7.57 -30.02
C THR A 466 11.89 -6.54 -29.97
N GLY A 467 12.66 -6.43 -31.06
CA GLY A 467 13.46 -5.24 -31.35
C GLY A 467 14.85 -5.22 -30.71
N HIS A 468 15.70 -6.18 -31.05
CA HIS A 468 17.04 -6.30 -30.46
C HIS A 468 18.15 -5.85 -31.44
N ASN A 469 19.16 -5.18 -30.89
CA ASN A 469 20.31 -4.64 -31.59
C ASN A 469 21.59 -5.41 -31.18
N VAL A 470 22.67 -5.23 -31.95
CA VAL A 470 23.99 -5.90 -31.87
C VAL A 470 24.39 -6.40 -30.47
N GLY A 471 24.40 -7.70 -30.19
CA GLY A 471 24.89 -8.25 -28.90
C GLY A 471 24.42 -9.68 -28.66
N ILE A 472 24.77 -10.30 -27.54
CA ILE A 472 24.15 -11.59 -27.13
C ILE A 472 22.92 -11.28 -26.29
N GLN A 473 21.75 -11.75 -26.71
CA GLN A 473 20.52 -11.69 -25.91
C GLN A 473 20.22 -13.04 -25.26
N MET A 474 19.68 -13.02 -24.06
CA MET A 474 19.06 -14.17 -23.41
C MET A 474 17.59 -13.82 -23.19
N VAL A 475 16.69 -14.63 -23.74
CA VAL A 475 15.24 -14.48 -23.55
C VAL A 475 14.71 -15.80 -22.99
N ASP A 476 14.04 -15.69 -21.86
CA ASP A 476 13.27 -16.74 -21.21
C ASP A 476 11.80 -16.32 -21.34
N ALA A 477 11.02 -17.05 -22.15
CA ALA A 477 9.64 -16.70 -22.45
C ALA A 477 8.73 -17.16 -21.30
N GLY A 478 8.79 -18.44 -20.95
CA GLY A 478 8.19 -18.95 -19.72
C GLY A 478 6.97 -19.80 -20.05
N SER A 479 5.80 -19.56 -19.45
CA SER A 479 4.60 -20.38 -19.73
C SER A 479 3.58 -19.59 -20.53
N GLY A 480 3.03 -20.16 -21.60
CA GLY A 480 1.99 -19.52 -22.42
C GLY A 480 2.33 -19.61 -23.90
N ASP A 481 1.52 -19.03 -24.78
CA ASP A 481 1.79 -19.05 -26.23
C ASP A 481 2.62 -17.82 -26.63
N ASP A 482 3.94 -17.92 -26.53
CA ASP A 482 4.83 -16.76 -26.62
C ASP A 482 5.27 -16.41 -28.04
N VAL A 483 5.66 -15.15 -28.23
CA VAL A 483 6.24 -14.65 -29.46
C VAL A 483 7.53 -13.90 -29.19
N VAL A 484 8.66 -14.56 -29.46
CA VAL A 484 9.99 -13.96 -29.33
C VAL A 484 10.57 -13.64 -30.71
N SER A 485 11.33 -12.55 -30.84
CA SER A 485 11.98 -12.19 -32.10
C SER A 485 13.46 -11.92 -31.90
N GLY A 486 14.32 -12.55 -32.71
CA GLY A 486 15.75 -12.27 -32.70
C GLY A 486 16.16 -10.99 -33.39
N GLY A 487 17.22 -10.40 -32.85
CA GLY A 487 17.83 -9.16 -33.30
C GLY A 487 19.04 -9.40 -34.18
N SER A 488 20.05 -8.56 -34.02
CA SER A 488 21.37 -8.79 -34.57
C SER A 488 22.29 -9.35 -33.49
N GLY A 489 22.91 -10.51 -33.70
CA GLY A 489 23.79 -11.10 -32.68
C GLY A 489 23.69 -12.61 -32.61
N ASN A 490 24.29 -13.20 -31.58
CA ASN A 490 24.07 -14.61 -31.25
C ASN A 490 23.11 -14.64 -30.06
N ASP A 491 21.83 -14.85 -30.31
CA ASP A 491 20.81 -14.82 -29.27
C ASP A 491 20.53 -16.22 -28.71
N LEU A 492 20.01 -16.27 -27.49
CA LEU A 492 19.66 -17.50 -26.77
C LEU A 492 18.21 -17.43 -26.29
N TYR A 493 17.41 -18.39 -26.69
CA TYR A 493 15.98 -18.50 -26.34
C TYR A 493 15.73 -19.75 -25.49
N THR A 494 14.95 -19.56 -24.44
CA THR A 494 14.24 -20.61 -23.69
C THR A 494 12.76 -20.27 -23.82
N LEU A 495 11.97 -21.14 -24.44
CA LEU A 495 10.57 -20.88 -24.75
C LEU A 495 9.66 -21.35 -23.61
N GLY A 496 9.98 -22.48 -22.98
CA GLY A 496 9.15 -23.08 -21.95
C GLY A 496 7.90 -23.78 -22.53
N PRO A 497 6.89 -24.09 -21.69
CA PRO A 497 5.68 -24.78 -22.13
C PRO A 497 4.69 -23.84 -22.84
N GLY A 498 4.30 -24.19 -24.07
CA GLY A 498 3.45 -23.31 -24.87
C GLY A 498 3.33 -23.74 -26.32
N LEU A 499 2.58 -22.99 -27.12
CA LEU A 499 2.71 -22.98 -28.58
C LEU A 499 3.48 -21.74 -29.03
N ASP A 500 4.81 -21.83 -28.95
CA ASP A 500 5.65 -20.66 -29.07
C ASP A 500 6.01 -20.33 -30.52
N THR A 501 6.25 -19.04 -30.80
CA THR A 501 6.65 -18.56 -32.12
C THR A 501 7.92 -17.73 -32.05
N ILE A 502 8.99 -18.24 -32.66
CA ILE A 502 10.21 -17.48 -32.91
C ILE A 502 10.08 -16.75 -34.25
N ARG A 503 10.13 -15.42 -34.23
CA ARG A 503 10.10 -14.56 -35.43
C ARG A 503 11.49 -14.10 -35.83
N MET A 504 11.83 -14.33 -37.09
CA MET A 504 13.09 -13.91 -37.70
C MET A 504 12.83 -12.63 -38.49
N ASN A 505 13.16 -11.48 -37.89
CA ASN A 505 12.75 -10.16 -38.39
C ASN A 505 13.92 -9.24 -38.79
N THR A 506 15.16 -9.68 -38.60
CA THR A 506 16.38 -8.87 -38.81
C THR A 506 17.21 -9.33 -40.00
N ASN A 507 17.91 -8.36 -40.58
CA ASN A 507 18.97 -8.58 -41.55
C ASN A 507 20.32 -8.43 -40.81
N CYS A 508 20.74 -9.42 -40.01
CA CYS A 508 22.10 -9.44 -39.47
C CYS A 508 22.99 -10.27 -40.41
N CYS A 509 24.29 -10.07 -40.57
CA CYS A 509 25.22 -8.96 -40.44
C CYS A 509 26.49 -9.46 -41.17
N VAL A 510 27.48 -8.58 -41.39
CA VAL A 510 28.61 -8.81 -42.33
C VAL A 510 29.79 -9.61 -41.74
N SER A 511 29.63 -10.25 -40.59
CA SER A 511 30.67 -11.07 -39.93
C SER A 511 30.06 -12.33 -39.33
N LEU A 512 30.88 -13.27 -38.86
CA LEU A 512 30.51 -14.62 -38.41
C LEU A 512 29.74 -14.64 -37.05
N ASP A 513 28.98 -13.60 -36.75
CA ASP A 513 28.05 -13.42 -35.63
C ASP A 513 26.61 -13.32 -36.18
N GLY A 514 25.65 -14.05 -35.63
CA GLY A 514 24.30 -14.18 -36.21
C GLY A 514 23.64 -15.54 -36.03
N VAL A 515 24.13 -16.39 -35.11
CA VAL A 515 23.56 -17.71 -34.85
C VAL A 515 22.71 -17.67 -33.59
N ASP A 516 21.41 -17.74 -33.79
CA ASP A 516 20.42 -17.81 -32.71
C ASP A 516 20.27 -19.26 -32.24
N SER A 517 20.25 -19.45 -30.94
CA SER A 517 20.13 -20.75 -30.29
C SER A 517 18.83 -20.86 -29.50
N VAL A 518 18.11 -21.96 -29.69
CA VAL A 518 16.89 -22.28 -28.92
C VAL A 518 17.17 -23.52 -28.09
N MET A 519 16.92 -23.44 -26.78
CA MET A 519 17.40 -24.43 -25.80
C MET A 519 16.43 -25.57 -25.52
N ASP A 520 15.14 -25.37 -25.77
CA ASP A 520 14.07 -26.24 -25.28
C ASP A 520 12.89 -26.37 -26.25
N PHE A 521 13.11 -26.08 -27.54
CA PHE A 521 12.08 -26.16 -28.58
C PHE A 521 11.24 -27.45 -28.49
N GLU A 522 9.94 -27.28 -28.28
CA GLU A 522 8.97 -28.35 -28.07
C GLU A 522 8.20 -28.69 -29.36
N VAL A 523 7.20 -29.57 -29.24
CA VAL A 523 6.35 -29.98 -30.36
C VAL A 523 5.29 -28.91 -30.58
N ASP A 524 5.03 -28.57 -31.85
CA ASP A 524 4.09 -27.53 -32.29
C ASP A 524 4.56 -26.06 -32.16
N ASP A 525 5.72 -25.83 -31.55
CA ASP A 525 6.46 -24.57 -31.69
C ASP A 525 6.70 -24.22 -33.17
N ARG A 526 6.76 -22.91 -33.43
CA ARG A 526 6.84 -22.33 -34.76
C ARG A 526 8.07 -21.47 -34.93
N ILE A 527 8.71 -21.63 -36.09
CA ILE A 527 9.71 -20.69 -36.57
C ILE A 527 9.10 -19.94 -37.76
N GLN A 528 9.03 -18.61 -37.66
CA GLN A 528 8.42 -17.72 -38.65
C GLN A 528 9.46 -16.76 -39.28
N ALA A 529 9.56 -16.75 -40.61
CA ALA A 529 10.44 -15.84 -41.36
C ALA A 529 9.63 -14.74 -42.09
N ASN A 530 9.75 -13.47 -41.64
CA ASN A 530 8.85 -12.39 -42.06
C ASN A 530 9.45 -11.33 -43.02
N LYS A 531 10.71 -11.46 -43.49
CA LYS A 531 11.32 -10.50 -44.44
C LYS A 531 12.05 -11.14 -45.62
N PRO A 532 12.08 -10.48 -46.80
CA PRO A 532 12.90 -10.91 -47.92
C PRO A 532 14.37 -10.69 -47.58
N PHE A 533 15.08 -11.80 -47.41
CA PHE A 533 16.51 -11.80 -47.23
C PHE A 533 17.18 -11.10 -48.44
N PRO A 534 18.19 -10.23 -48.28
CA PRO A 534 19.03 -9.77 -49.39
C PRO A 534 20.10 -10.83 -49.76
N PRO A 535 20.53 -10.92 -51.03
CA PRO A 535 21.57 -11.85 -51.45
C PRO A 535 22.94 -11.38 -50.95
N LEU A 536 23.36 -11.84 -49.77
CA LEU A 536 24.73 -11.68 -49.30
C LEU A 536 25.51 -12.98 -49.53
N VAL A 537 26.58 -12.87 -50.29
CA VAL A 537 27.48 -13.97 -50.63
C VAL A 537 28.29 -14.35 -49.38
N GLY A 538 27.99 -15.49 -48.77
CA GLY A 538 28.95 -16.22 -47.94
C GLY A 538 28.65 -16.43 -46.45
N ALA A 539 27.54 -15.93 -45.90
CA ALA A 539 27.12 -16.25 -44.53
C ALA A 539 25.71 -16.85 -44.59
N GLY A 540 25.58 -18.16 -44.33
CA GLY A 540 24.29 -18.77 -44.07
C GLY A 540 23.73 -18.21 -42.76
N PHE A 541 22.42 -18.01 -42.71
CA PHE A 541 21.73 -17.73 -41.47
C PHE A 541 21.48 -19.09 -40.81
N ASP A 542 22.13 -19.34 -39.67
CA ASP A 542 22.12 -20.62 -38.96
C ASP A 542 21.28 -20.46 -37.69
N VAL A 543 20.16 -21.17 -37.57
CA VAL A 543 19.46 -21.37 -36.29
C VAL A 543 19.88 -22.72 -35.74
N VAL A 544 20.37 -22.74 -34.51
CA VAL A 544 20.71 -23.97 -33.80
C VAL A 544 19.61 -24.28 -32.79
N VAL A 545 18.90 -25.37 -33.03
CA VAL A 545 17.98 -25.93 -32.02
C VAL A 545 18.76 -26.98 -31.25
N ASP A 546 19.16 -26.65 -30.03
CA ASP A 546 19.81 -27.58 -29.10
C ASP A 546 18.73 -28.28 -28.26
N ASN A 547 18.99 -29.52 -27.86
CA ASN A 547 18.07 -30.37 -27.09
C ASN A 547 16.77 -30.83 -27.79
N ALA A 548 16.78 -31.03 -29.10
CA ALA A 548 15.65 -31.63 -29.85
C ALA A 548 15.38 -33.13 -29.54
N THR A 549 15.86 -33.62 -28.39
CA THR A 549 15.73 -35.00 -27.92
C THR A 549 14.32 -35.34 -27.41
N ASN A 550 13.50 -34.33 -27.05
CA ASN A 550 12.08 -34.48 -26.73
C ASN A 550 11.19 -34.67 -27.98
N ILE A 551 11.67 -34.28 -29.17
CA ILE A 551 10.95 -34.45 -30.44
C ILE A 551 10.91 -35.93 -30.88
N ALA A 552 11.87 -36.74 -30.44
CA ALA A 552 12.04 -38.13 -30.91
C ALA A 552 11.40 -39.21 -30.02
N ASN A 553 10.86 -38.89 -28.83
CA ASN A 553 10.51 -39.90 -27.81
C ASN A 553 9.03 -39.97 -27.39
N ASN A 554 8.12 -39.21 -28.02
CA ASN A 554 6.72 -39.15 -27.57
C ASN A 554 5.77 -40.13 -28.29
N GLY A 555 6.21 -40.86 -29.31
CA GLY A 555 5.39 -41.87 -30.01
C GLY A 555 4.17 -41.29 -30.76
N VAL A 556 4.20 -39.98 -31.06
CA VAL A 556 3.20 -39.25 -31.85
C VAL A 556 3.94 -38.50 -32.96
N ASP A 557 3.30 -38.31 -34.13
CA ASP A 557 3.84 -37.48 -35.23
C ASP A 557 4.18 -36.07 -34.70
N THR A 558 5.46 -35.75 -34.47
CA THR A 558 5.87 -34.39 -34.04
C THR A 558 5.98 -33.47 -35.25
N ARG A 559 5.29 -32.33 -35.23
CA ARG A 559 5.31 -31.34 -36.31
C ARG A 559 6.18 -30.15 -35.90
N ILE A 560 7.23 -29.88 -36.67
CA ILE A 560 7.94 -28.60 -36.62
C ILE A 560 7.38 -27.73 -37.75
N VAL A 561 6.79 -26.57 -37.41
CA VAL A 561 6.17 -25.69 -38.40
C VAL A 561 7.14 -24.59 -38.81
N PHE A 562 7.61 -24.65 -40.05
CA PHE A 562 8.33 -23.56 -40.69
C PHE A 562 7.36 -22.75 -41.55
N ASP A 563 7.08 -21.51 -41.14
CA ASP A 563 6.35 -20.57 -41.99
C ASP A 563 7.33 -19.68 -42.76
N LEU A 564 7.38 -19.90 -44.08
CA LEU A 564 8.32 -19.28 -45.01
C LEU A 564 7.61 -18.40 -46.06
N ASP A 565 6.34 -18.07 -45.85
CA ASP A 565 5.50 -17.36 -46.83
C ASP A 565 6.03 -15.95 -47.21
N GLY A 566 7.10 -15.47 -46.54
CA GLY A 566 7.82 -14.22 -46.82
C GLY A 566 9.13 -14.32 -47.62
N ILE A 567 9.61 -15.52 -48.00
CA ILE A 567 10.91 -15.69 -48.69
C ILE A 567 10.76 -15.50 -50.21
N LEU A 568 11.31 -14.42 -50.77
CA LEU A 568 11.40 -14.22 -52.22
C LEU A 568 12.45 -15.15 -52.85
N SER A 569 12.14 -15.78 -53.98
CA SER A 569 13.05 -16.69 -54.68
C SER A 569 14.33 -15.97 -55.11
N GLY A 570 15.49 -16.37 -54.57
CA GLY A 570 16.80 -15.82 -54.99
C GLY A 570 17.80 -15.56 -53.86
N THR A 571 17.45 -15.84 -52.61
CA THR A 571 18.32 -15.50 -51.48
C THR A 571 19.10 -16.68 -50.87
N VAL A 572 20.21 -16.35 -50.20
CA VAL A 572 21.09 -17.17 -49.33
C VAL A 572 20.35 -18.34 -48.68
N PRO A 573 20.94 -19.56 -48.61
CA PRO A 573 20.30 -20.68 -47.93
C PRO A 573 20.07 -20.34 -46.46
N LEU A 574 18.80 -20.39 -46.03
CA LEU A 574 18.45 -20.57 -44.62
C LEU A 574 18.97 -21.95 -44.19
N ARG A 575 19.77 -22.00 -43.13
CA ARG A 575 20.26 -23.26 -42.57
C ARG A 575 19.67 -23.44 -41.18
N ILE A 576 18.98 -24.54 -40.99
CA ILE A 576 18.43 -24.92 -39.69
C ILE A 576 19.20 -26.15 -39.27
N VAL A 577 19.88 -26.05 -38.13
CA VAL A 577 20.68 -27.14 -37.56
C VAL A 577 19.93 -27.69 -36.36
N LEU A 578 19.35 -28.87 -36.52
CA LEU A 578 18.71 -29.60 -35.42
C LEU A 578 19.77 -30.51 -34.77
N LEU A 579 20.12 -30.25 -33.52
CA LEU A 579 21.05 -31.08 -32.75
C LEU A 579 20.26 -32.11 -31.91
N GLY A 580 20.69 -33.37 -31.95
CA GLY A 580 20.09 -34.43 -31.12
C GLY A 580 18.82 -35.10 -31.68
N VAL A 581 18.40 -34.80 -32.91
CA VAL A 581 17.26 -35.50 -33.57
C VAL A 581 17.72 -36.77 -34.28
N GLN A 582 17.02 -37.89 -34.04
CA GLN A 582 17.22 -39.13 -34.80
C GLN A 582 16.20 -39.22 -35.94
N LEU A 583 16.62 -38.88 -37.16
CA LEU A 583 15.76 -38.89 -38.35
C LEU A 583 15.85 -40.23 -39.11
N GLY A 584 14.69 -40.79 -39.45
CA GLY A 584 14.51 -41.89 -40.38
C GLY A 584 14.43 -41.45 -41.85
N PRO A 585 14.55 -42.39 -42.80
CA PRO A 585 14.56 -42.11 -44.24
C PRO A 585 13.21 -41.65 -44.82
N ASP A 586 12.10 -41.79 -44.08
CA ASP A 586 10.75 -41.37 -44.49
C ASP A 586 10.28 -40.09 -43.78
N ASP A 587 11.15 -39.46 -42.98
CA ASP A 587 10.79 -38.40 -42.04
C ASP A 587 10.72 -37.01 -42.69
N PHE A 588 10.97 -36.93 -44.01
CA PHE A 588 10.83 -35.72 -44.81
C PHE A 588 9.73 -35.89 -45.86
N VAL A 589 8.61 -35.17 -45.71
CA VAL A 589 7.60 -35.03 -46.77
C VAL A 589 7.45 -33.55 -47.13
N THR A 590 7.78 -33.23 -48.39
CA THR A 590 7.66 -31.87 -48.93
C THR A 590 6.39 -31.73 -49.75
N ASP A 591 5.27 -31.40 -49.09
CA ASP A 591 4.06 -30.92 -49.78
C ASP A 591 3.90 -29.42 -49.53
N GLY A 592 4.74 -28.64 -50.21
CA GLY A 592 4.56 -27.19 -50.35
C GLY A 592 5.11 -26.32 -49.21
N ASN A 593 5.04 -26.74 -47.95
CA ASN A 593 5.69 -26.11 -46.79
C ASN A 593 6.10 -27.23 -45.80
N PHE A 594 7.39 -27.32 -45.46
CA PHE A 594 8.08 -28.50 -44.93
C PHE A 594 7.39 -29.19 -43.73
N LEU A 595 7.17 -30.51 -43.81
CA LEU A 595 6.64 -31.35 -42.73
C LEU A 595 7.69 -32.42 -42.37
N VAL A 596 8.26 -32.34 -41.16
CA VAL A 596 9.09 -33.41 -40.60
C VAL A 596 8.16 -34.36 -39.85
N ARG A 597 8.20 -35.66 -40.19
CA ARG A 597 7.44 -36.72 -39.51
C ARG A 597 8.42 -37.61 -38.80
N THR A 598 8.59 -37.52 -37.49
CA THR A 598 9.34 -38.54 -36.75
C THR A 598 8.43 -39.74 -36.50
N LYS A 599 9.02 -40.94 -36.43
CA LYS A 599 8.30 -42.22 -36.41
C LYS A 599 8.33 -42.88 -35.04
#